data_AF-A0A7C9ERC1-F1
#
_entry.id   AF-A0A7C9ERC1-F1
#
_cell.length_a   1.000
_cell.length_b   1.000
_cell.length_c   1.000
_cell.angle_alpha   90.00
_cell.angle_beta   90.00
_cell.angle_gamma   90.00
#
_symmetry.space_group_name_H-M   'P 1'
#
loop_
_entity.id
_entity.type
_entity.pdbx_description
1 polymer ?
#
loop_
_entity_poly.entity_id
_entity_poly.type
_entity_poly.pdbx_seq_one_letter_code
_entity_poly.pdbx_strand_id
1 'polypeptide(L)'
;MEKTLKKVEENEKPEIKYRGVKAMPFIIGNETFEKLGTIGTLSNLLVYLTTVFNMSTITATMLITVFNGTTNFATLLGAFLCDTYFGRYNTLGFATVASFLVTFFLAYF
;
A
#
# COMPACT_ATOMS: atom_id res chain seq x y z
N MET A 1 47.53 1.40 -31.76
CA MET A 1 47.08 2.10 -30.54
C MET A 1 45.56 2.32 -30.52
N GLU A 2 44.84 2.28 -31.65
CA GLU A 2 43.37 2.39 -31.70
C GLU A 2 42.60 1.13 -31.24
N LYS A 3 43.17 -0.07 -31.37
CA LYS A 3 42.48 -1.33 -30.99
C LYS A 3 42.31 -1.50 -29.47
N THR A 4 43.09 -0.79 -28.66
CA THR A 4 42.99 -0.75 -27.20
C THR A 4 41.93 0.24 -26.70
N LEU A 5 41.57 1.25 -27.50
CA LEU A 5 40.55 2.25 -27.14
C LEU A 5 39.13 1.74 -27.40
N LYS A 6 38.92 0.97 -28.48
CA LYS A 6 37.62 0.33 -28.76
C LYS A 6 37.20 -0.74 -27.74
N LYS A 7 38.15 -1.31 -26.98
CA LYS A 7 37.85 -2.39 -26.02
C LYS A 7 37.34 -1.86 -24.67
N VAL A 8 37.45 -0.55 -24.42
CA VAL A 8 37.05 0.08 -23.15
C VAL A 8 35.61 0.60 -23.21
N GLU A 9 35.11 1.00 -24.38
CA GLU A 9 33.75 1.58 -24.51
C GLU A 9 32.61 0.54 -24.61
N GLU A 10 32.91 -0.75 -24.81
CA GLU A 10 31.86 -1.79 -24.89
C GLU A 10 31.50 -2.41 -23.51
N ASN A 11 32.14 -1.97 -22.43
CA ASN A 11 31.93 -2.50 -21.06
C ASN A 11 31.08 -1.57 -20.15
N GLU A 12 30.34 -0.62 -20.71
CA GLU A 12 29.37 0.21 -19.97
C GLU A 12 27.92 -0.16 -20.30
N LYS A 13 27.54 -1.43 -20.11
CA LYS A 13 26.13 -1.77 -19.89
C LYS A 13 26.03 -2.38 -18.50
N PRO A 14 25.29 -1.77 -17.57
CA PRO A 14 25.08 -2.40 -16.27
C PRO A 14 24.44 -3.76 -16.54
N GLU A 15 25.13 -4.84 -16.19
CA GLU A 15 24.49 -6.16 -16.16
C GLU A 15 23.36 -6.07 -15.15
N ILE A 16 22.14 -5.86 -15.64
CA ILE A 16 20.93 -5.90 -14.84
C ILE A 16 20.81 -7.35 -14.37
N LYS A 17 21.35 -7.63 -13.20
CA LYS A 17 21.19 -8.91 -12.53
C LYS A 17 19.73 -8.99 -12.11
N TYR A 18 18.88 -9.51 -13.00
CA TYR A 18 17.44 -9.69 -12.78
C TYR A 18 17.20 -10.64 -11.59
N ARG A 19 17.36 -10.14 -10.36
CA ARG A 19 16.85 -10.79 -9.14
C ARG A 19 15.32 -10.84 -9.13
N GLY A 20 14.68 -10.08 -10.04
CA GLY A 20 13.23 -9.99 -10.21
C GLY A 20 12.55 -11.33 -10.47
N VAL A 21 13.18 -12.29 -11.17
CA VAL A 21 12.55 -13.61 -11.41
C VAL A 21 12.32 -14.42 -10.14
N LYS A 22 13.14 -14.19 -9.09
CA LYS A 22 12.94 -14.83 -7.78
C LYS A 22 11.93 -14.08 -6.91
N ALA A 23 11.80 -12.77 -7.09
CA ALA A 23 10.81 -11.93 -6.40
C ALA A 23 9.40 -12.00 -7.02
N MET A 24 9.32 -12.31 -8.32
CA MET A 24 8.09 -12.42 -9.10
C MET A 24 7.02 -13.32 -8.44
N PRO A 25 7.33 -14.57 -8.03
CA PRO A 25 6.33 -15.42 -7.39
C PRO A 25 5.84 -14.89 -6.05
N PHE A 26 6.68 -14.19 -5.28
CA PHE A 26 6.27 -13.58 -4.01
C PHE A 26 5.31 -12.40 -4.23
N ILE A 27 5.59 -11.56 -5.23
CA ILE A 27 4.74 -10.42 -5.59
C ILE A 27 3.39 -10.92 -6.12
N ILE A 28 3.41 -11.90 -7.03
CA ILE A 28 2.19 -12.50 -7.58
C ILE A 28 1.37 -13.18 -6.48
N GLY A 29 2.02 -13.89 -5.57
CA GLY A 29 1.35 -14.53 -4.43
C GLY A 29 0.68 -13.50 -3.51
N ASN A 30 1.37 -12.41 -3.18
CA ASN A 30 0.80 -11.31 -2.38
C ASN A 30 -0.39 -10.66 -3.08
N GLU A 31 -0.22 -10.27 -4.34
CA GLU A 31 -1.26 -9.64 -5.16
C GLU A 31 -2.51 -10.54 -5.27
N THR A 32 -2.30 -11.84 -5.47
CA THR A 32 -3.39 -12.81 -5.56
C THR A 32 -4.12 -12.94 -4.23
N PHE A 33 -3.39 -13.00 -3.11
CA PHE A 33 -3.98 -13.10 -1.78
C PHE A 33 -4.79 -11.85 -1.42
N GLU A 34 -4.27 -10.67 -1.74
CA GLU A 34 -4.96 -9.39 -1.53
C GLU A 34 -6.27 -9.32 -2.32
N LYS A 35 -6.25 -9.73 -3.60
CA LYS A 35 -7.45 -9.79 -4.44
C LYS A 35 -8.47 -10.82 -3.93
N LEU A 36 -8.01 -12.01 -3.54
CA LEU A 36 -8.88 -13.05 -3.00
C LEU A 36 -9.55 -12.60 -1.71
N GLY A 37 -8.81 -11.99 -0.78
CA GLY A 37 -9.36 -11.44 0.45
C GLY A 37 -10.41 -10.36 0.18
N THR A 38 -10.10 -9.43 -0.71
CA THR A 38 -11.02 -8.34 -1.09
C THR A 38 -12.32 -8.87 -1.69
N ILE A 39 -12.23 -9.78 -2.67
CA ILE A 39 -13.41 -10.37 -3.32
C ILE A 39 -14.22 -11.22 -2.33
N GLY A 40 -13.54 -11.99 -1.46
CA GLY A 40 -14.17 -12.82 -0.44
C GLY A 40 -14.95 -12.00 0.59
N THR A 41 -14.34 -10.95 1.14
CA THR A 41 -15.00 -10.04 2.09
C THR A 41 -16.18 -9.31 1.43
N LEU A 42 -16.02 -8.85 0.19
CA LEU A 42 -17.08 -8.16 -0.54
C LEU A 42 -18.28 -9.07 -0.82
N SER A 43 -18.01 -10.33 -1.19
CA SER A 43 -19.05 -11.34 -1.42
C SER A 43 -19.81 -11.68 -0.14
N ASN A 44 -19.08 -11.84 0.98
CA ASN A 44 -19.70 -12.08 2.29
C ASN A 44 -20.58 -10.90 2.73
N LEU A 45 -20.09 -9.67 2.52
CA LEU A 45 -20.86 -8.45 2.81
C LEU A 45 -22.14 -8.37 1.98
N LEU A 46 -22.07 -8.68 0.68
CA LEU A 46 -23.24 -8.72 -0.20
C LEU A 46 -24.30 -9.71 0.30
N VAL A 47 -23.89 -10.93 0.66
CA VAL A 47 -24.80 -11.96 1.20
C VAL A 47 -25.41 -11.49 2.54
N TYR A 48 -24.62 -10.85 3.40
CA TYR A 48 -25.12 -10.31 4.67
C TYR A 48 -26.19 -9.23 4.46
N LEU A 49 -25.97 -8.31 3.52
CA LEU A 49 -26.91 -7.25 3.17
C LEU A 49 -28.23 -7.78 2.59
N THR A 50 -28.19 -8.84 1.78
CA THR A 50 -29.41 -9.42 1.19
C THR A 50 -30.15 -10.33 2.16
N THR A 51 -29.44 -11.12 2.98
CA THR A 51 -30.06 -12.13 3.86
C THR A 51 -30.49 -11.58 5.22
N VAL A 52 -29.63 -10.80 5.88
CA VAL A 52 -29.88 -10.30 7.24
C VAL A 52 -30.62 -8.97 7.20
N PHE A 53 -30.21 -8.07 6.31
CA PHE A 53 -30.85 -6.76 6.15
C PHE A 53 -32.09 -6.78 5.24
N ASN A 54 -32.43 -7.92 4.62
CA ASN A 54 -33.55 -8.09 3.69
C ASN A 54 -33.61 -7.00 2.60
N MET A 55 -32.46 -6.45 2.21
CA MET A 55 -32.39 -5.44 1.16
C MET A 55 -32.59 -6.10 -0.21
N SER A 56 -33.26 -5.39 -1.12
CA SER A 56 -33.37 -5.85 -2.50
C SER A 56 -31.96 -6.04 -3.09
N THR A 57 -31.77 -7.10 -3.88
CA THR A 57 -30.47 -7.40 -4.52
C THR A 57 -29.93 -6.22 -5.33
N ILE A 58 -30.84 -5.41 -5.87
CA ILE A 58 -30.53 -4.17 -6.61
C ILE A 58 -29.90 -3.13 -5.66
N THR A 59 -30.51 -2.89 -4.50
CA THR A 59 -30.00 -1.95 -3.49
C THR A 59 -28.67 -2.42 -2.90
N ALA A 60 -28.53 -3.70 -2.58
CA ALA A 60 -27.29 -4.26 -2.05
C ALA A 60 -26.11 -4.11 -3.04
N THR A 61 -26.36 -4.36 -4.34
CA THR A 61 -25.34 -4.19 -5.38
C THR A 61 -24.96 -2.72 -5.58
N MET A 62 -25.93 -1.81 -5.50
CA MET A 62 -25.67 -0.36 -5.52
C MET A 62 -24.76 0.04 -4.35
N LEU A 63 -25.03 -0.43 -3.12
CA LEU A 63 -24.20 -0.15 -1.96
C LEU A 63 -22.78 -0.68 -2.14
N ILE A 64 -22.62 -1.91 -2.64
CA ILE A 64 -21.31 -2.49 -2.93
C ILE A 64 -20.54 -1.68 -3.99
N THR A 65 -21.23 -1.15 -5.00
CA THR A 65 -20.62 -0.31 -6.03
C THR A 65 -20.17 1.04 -5.47
N VAL A 66 -21.00 1.69 -4.65
CA VAL A 66 -20.65 2.92 -3.93
C VAL A 66 -19.49 2.69 -2.97
N PHE A 67 -19.48 1.55 -2.27
CA PHE A 67 -18.41 1.15 -1.37
C PHE A 67 -17.09 0.97 -2.14
N ASN A 68 -17.10 0.28 -3.28
CA ASN A 68 -15.92 0.17 -4.15
C ASN A 68 -15.44 1.54 -4.66
N GLY A 69 -16.35 2.44 -5.05
CA GLY A 69 -16.00 3.80 -5.43
C GLY A 69 -15.36 4.58 -4.29
N THR A 70 -15.89 4.43 -3.08
CA THR A 70 -15.36 5.05 -1.86
C THR A 70 -13.98 4.51 -1.52
N THR A 71 -13.74 3.20 -1.63
CA THR A 71 -12.42 2.59 -1.41
C THR A 71 -11.39 3.11 -2.40
N ASN A 72 -11.73 3.25 -3.69
CA ASN A 72 -10.81 3.84 -4.68
C ASN A 72 -10.48 5.31 -4.36
N PHE A 73 -11.49 6.10 -3.95
CA PHE A 73 -11.28 7.47 -3.52
C PHE A 73 -10.46 7.55 -2.22
N ALA A 74 -10.70 6.65 -1.27
CA ALA A 74 -9.95 6.52 -0.04
C ALA A 74 -8.49 6.11 -0.30
N THR A 75 -8.21 5.27 -1.30
CA THR A 75 -6.84 4.96 -1.73
C THR A 75 -6.16 6.18 -2.36
N LEU A 76 -6.88 6.98 -3.16
CA LEU A 76 -6.35 8.23 -3.71
C LEU A 76 -6.04 9.25 -2.60
N LEU A 77 -6.98 9.45 -1.67
CA LEU A 77 -6.76 10.28 -0.49
C LEU A 77 -5.64 9.72 0.38
N GLY A 78 -5.58 8.41 0.56
CA GLY A 78 -4.52 7.72 1.30
C GLY A 78 -3.16 7.91 0.66
N ALA A 79 -3.06 7.85 -0.67
CA ALA A 79 -1.85 8.15 -1.41
C ALA A 79 -1.47 9.63 -1.27
N PHE A 80 -2.42 10.56 -1.39
CA PHE A 80 -2.18 11.98 -1.18
C PHE A 80 -1.75 12.30 0.26
N LEU A 81 -2.36 11.63 1.25
CA LEU A 81 -1.92 11.67 2.64
C LEU A 81 -0.54 11.05 2.78
N CYS A 82 -0.21 9.93 2.14
CA CYS A 82 1.17 9.41 2.17
C CYS A 82 2.15 10.39 1.52
N ASP A 83 1.82 11.01 0.39
CA ASP A 83 2.72 11.95 -0.28
C ASP A 83 2.89 13.26 0.51
N THR A 84 1.85 13.70 1.23
CA THR A 84 1.85 14.96 2.02
C THR A 84 2.33 14.75 3.47
N TYR A 85 2.03 13.60 4.07
CA TYR A 85 2.26 13.27 5.49
C TYR A 85 3.48 12.34 5.67
N PHE A 86 3.84 11.53 4.67
CA PHE A 86 5.03 10.66 4.69
C PHE A 86 6.30 11.35 4.19
N GLY A 87 6.36 12.67 4.29
CA GLY A 87 7.60 13.38 4.62
C GLY A 87 7.99 13.16 6.10
N ARG A 88 8.29 11.90 6.48
CA ARG A 88 8.95 11.28 7.66
C ARG A 88 9.24 12.04 8.99
N TYR A 89 9.25 13.38 9.07
CA TYR A 89 9.76 14.15 10.21
C TYR A 89 8.69 14.64 11.20
N ASN A 90 7.49 15.04 10.76
CA ASN A 90 6.59 15.81 11.64
C ASN A 90 5.86 14.97 12.69
N THR A 91 5.32 13.80 12.34
CA THR A 91 4.62 12.93 13.31
C THR A 91 5.59 12.27 14.29
N LEU A 92 6.77 11.85 13.81
CA LEU A 92 7.82 11.27 14.65
C LEU A 92 8.43 12.35 15.58
N GLY A 93 8.61 13.58 15.10
CA GLY A 93 9.07 14.72 15.89
C GLY A 93 8.08 15.07 17.00
N PHE A 94 6.79 15.18 16.68
CA PHE A 94 5.78 15.48 17.69
C PHE A 94 5.65 14.35 18.73
N ALA A 95 5.70 13.08 18.31
CA ALA A 95 5.67 11.94 19.22
C ALA A 95 6.92 11.87 20.12
N THR A 96 8.10 12.20 19.58
CA THR A 96 9.36 12.21 20.35
C THR A 96 9.37 13.32 21.39
N VAL A 97 8.97 14.54 21.02
CA VAL A 97 8.88 15.68 21.96
C VAL A 97 7.85 15.42 23.05
N ALA A 98 6.68 14.89 22.68
CA ALA A 98 5.63 14.53 23.65
C ALA A 98 6.09 13.45 24.64
N SER A 99 6.77 12.40 24.18
CA SER A 99 7.24 11.31 25.06
C SER A 99 8.32 11.80 26.02
N PHE A 100 9.25 12.64 25.56
CA PHE A 100 10.34 13.16 26.39
C PHE A 100 9.84 14.10 27.49
N LEU A 101 8.88 14.98 27.17
CA LEU A 101 8.25 15.87 28.15
C LEU A 101 7.50 15.10 29.24
N VAL A 102 6.75 14.07 28.85
CA VAL A 102 5.99 13.24 29.80
C VAL A 102 6.92 12.51 30.77
N THR A 103 8.00 11.90 30.26
CA THR A 103 8.98 11.20 31.11
C THR A 103 9.74 12.15 32.04
N PHE A 104 10.11 13.35 31.58
CA PHE A 104 10.79 14.35 32.42
C PHE A 104 9.90 14.85 33.56
N PHE A 105 8.60 15.08 33.28
CA PHE A 105 7.64 15.51 34.29
C PHE A 105 7.36 14.42 35.35
N LEU A 106 7.29 13.15 34.93
CA LEU A 106 7.15 11.99 35.81
C LEU A 106 8.40 11.68 36.64
N ALA A 107 9.59 12.07 36.18
CA ALA A 107 10.84 11.84 36.89
C ALA A 107 11.20 12.95 37.89
N TYR A 108 10.58 14.13 37.76
CA TYR A 108 10.82 15.29 38.62
C TYR A 108 9.76 15.43 39.75
N PHE A 109 8.75 14.56 39.76
CA PHE A 109 7.73 14.42 40.80
C PHE A 109 7.90 13.09 41.52
#